data_AF-A0A7S1RIB9-F1
#
_entry.id   AF-A0A7S1RIB9-F1
#
_cell.length_a   1.000
_cell.length_b   1.000
_cell.length_c   1.000
_cell.angle_alpha   90.00
_cell.angle_beta   90.00
_cell.angle_gamma   90.00
#
_symmetry.space_group_name_H-M   'P 1'
#
loop_
_entity.id
_entity.type
_entity.pdbx_description
1 polymer ?
#
loop_
_entity_poly.entity_id
_entity_poly.type
_entity_poly.pdbx_seq_one_letter_code
_entity_poly.pdbx_strand_id
1 'polypeptide(L)'
;GGPRLADCRSGTNCFSPQAPKRRGYLKPWTFSGKESGAAAMVEIREVVDAYPPGQRGIDGGGFEVKQADAAKGYLYVQFESLRYGYIDDVEFALADPKAGGGAGRVLVRSASR
;
A
#
# COMPACT_ATOMS: atom_id res chain seq x y z
N GLY A 1 4.57 -19.03 1.59
CA GLY A 1 5.31 -17.78 1.34
C GLY A 1 4.38 -16.63 1.58
N GLY A 2 4.85 -15.53 2.16
CA GLY A 2 4.04 -14.33 2.31
C GLY A 2 3.65 -13.71 0.96
N PRO A 3 2.60 -12.90 0.92
CA PRO A 3 2.22 -12.13 -0.25
C PRO A 3 3.35 -11.18 -0.63
N ARG A 4 3.62 -11.08 -1.93
CA ARG A 4 4.68 -10.26 -2.52
C ARG A 4 4.03 -9.11 -3.29
N LEU A 5 4.56 -7.90 -3.17
CA LEU A 5 4.15 -6.77 -4.01
C LEU A 5 4.35 -7.12 -5.49
N ALA A 6 3.45 -6.66 -6.36
CA ALA A 6 3.67 -6.78 -7.80
C ALA A 6 4.93 -6.01 -8.26
N ASP A 7 5.44 -6.35 -9.43
CA ASP A 7 6.64 -5.73 -9.98
C ASP A 7 6.37 -4.29 -10.47
N CYS A 8 7.35 -3.40 -10.27
CA CYS A 8 7.35 -2.13 -10.99
C CYS A 8 7.71 -2.37 -12.46
N ARG A 9 6.69 -2.41 -13.33
CA ARG A 9 6.89 -2.30 -14.78
C ARG A 9 7.54 -0.94 -15.10
N SER A 10 8.27 -0.85 -16.21
CA SER A 10 9.14 0.27 -16.61
C SER A 10 8.47 1.67 -16.79
N GLY A 11 7.20 1.81 -16.43
CA GLY A 11 6.42 3.05 -16.51
C GLY A 11 6.95 4.18 -15.62
N THR A 12 6.48 5.40 -15.91
CA THR A 12 6.91 6.66 -15.28
C THR A 12 6.44 6.85 -13.85
N ASN A 13 5.39 6.15 -13.41
CA ASN A 13 4.74 6.37 -12.11
C ASN A 13 4.65 5.09 -11.29
N CYS A 14 5.76 4.38 -11.07
CA CYS A 14 5.80 3.28 -10.11
C CYS A 14 6.70 3.60 -8.92
N PHE A 15 6.16 3.44 -7.71
CA PHE A 15 6.86 3.64 -6.45
C PHE A 15 6.84 2.35 -5.63
N SER A 16 8.00 1.81 -5.26
CA SER A 16 8.12 0.55 -4.50
C SER A 16 9.52 0.38 -3.91
N PRO A 17 9.70 -0.40 -2.82
CA PRO A 17 11.02 -0.87 -2.38
C PRO A 17 11.81 -1.64 -3.44
N GLN A 18 11.11 -2.21 -4.44
CA GLN A 18 11.72 -2.96 -5.54
C GLN A 18 12.17 -2.07 -6.71
N ALA A 19 11.78 -0.79 -6.71
CA ALA A 19 12.14 0.14 -7.77
C ALA A 19 13.61 0.64 -7.64
N PRO A 20 14.25 1.06 -8.74
CA PRO A 20 15.59 1.64 -8.69
C PRO A 20 15.68 2.84 -7.75
N LYS A 21 16.74 2.96 -6.94
CA LYS A 21 16.93 4.06 -5.96
C LYS A 21 16.78 5.46 -6.55
N ARG A 22 17.21 5.65 -7.80
CA ARG A 22 17.14 6.95 -8.50
C ARG A 22 15.76 7.28 -9.07
N ARG A 23 14.81 6.33 -9.07
CA ARG A 23 13.50 6.50 -9.70
C ARG A 23 12.46 5.55 -9.08
N GLY A 24 11.59 6.10 -8.25
CA GLY A 24 10.46 5.36 -7.69
C GLY A 24 10.79 4.51 -6.46
N TYR A 25 12.00 4.57 -5.90
CA TYR A 25 12.25 3.85 -4.65
C TYR A 25 11.43 4.42 -3.51
N LEU A 26 10.63 3.56 -2.89
CA LEU A 26 9.86 3.87 -1.68
C LEU A 26 10.44 3.08 -0.51
N LYS A 27 10.86 3.78 0.54
CA LYS A 27 11.38 3.15 1.76
C LYS A 27 10.24 2.39 2.46
N PRO A 28 10.44 1.15 2.90
CA PRO A 28 9.46 0.45 3.74
C PRO A 28 9.05 1.27 4.97
N TRP A 29 7.75 1.28 5.26
CA TRP A 29 7.23 1.87 6.48
C TRP A 29 7.54 0.95 7.67
N THR A 30 7.97 1.52 8.79
CA THR A 30 8.27 0.78 10.02
C THR A 30 7.21 1.11 11.06
N PHE A 31 6.61 0.09 11.65
CA PHE A 31 5.66 0.23 12.74
C PHE A 31 6.26 -0.31 14.04
N SER A 32 5.81 0.23 15.16
CA SER A 32 6.11 -0.20 16.51
C SER A 32 4.87 -0.06 17.40
N GLY A 33 4.88 -0.70 18.57
CA GLY A 33 3.76 -0.69 19.50
C GLY A 33 2.51 -1.44 19.01
N LYS A 34 2.64 -2.37 18.06
CA LYS A 34 1.52 -3.17 17.52
C LYS A 34 1.57 -4.60 18.02
N GLU A 35 0.44 -5.15 18.40
CA GLU A 35 0.36 -6.54 18.89
C GLU A 35 0.93 -7.56 17.89
N SER A 36 0.68 -7.34 16.60
CA SER A 36 1.18 -8.17 15.51
C SER A 36 1.27 -7.39 14.20
N GLY A 37 1.92 -7.97 13.18
CA GLY A 37 1.84 -7.44 11.82
C GLY A 37 0.41 -7.41 11.27
N ALA A 38 -0.44 -8.39 11.63
CA ALA A 38 -1.84 -8.40 11.23
C ALA A 38 -2.61 -7.20 11.81
N ALA A 39 -2.35 -6.85 13.08
CA ALA A 39 -2.93 -5.64 13.69
C ALA A 39 -2.50 -4.36 12.95
N ALA A 40 -1.22 -4.26 12.55
CA ALA A 40 -0.75 -3.14 11.73
C ALA A 40 -1.47 -3.06 10.37
N MET A 41 -1.78 -4.20 9.75
CA MET A 41 -2.52 -4.23 8.48
C MET A 41 -4.01 -3.86 8.65
N VAL A 42 -4.62 -4.20 9.78
CA VAL A 42 -5.98 -3.74 10.12
C VAL A 42 -6.02 -2.23 10.24
N GLU A 43 -5.06 -1.61 10.94
CA GLU A 43 -5.01 -0.15 11.05
C GLU A 43 -4.76 0.54 9.70
N ILE A 44 -3.90 -0.02 8.84
CA ILE A 44 -3.73 0.52 7.48
C ILE A 44 -5.07 0.48 6.73
N ARG A 45 -5.82 -0.62 6.87
CA ARG A 45 -7.13 -0.74 6.25
C ARG A 45 -8.12 0.31 6.78
N GLU A 46 -8.16 0.53 8.09
CA GLU A 46 -8.99 1.58 8.72
C GLU A 46 -8.64 2.97 8.19
N VAL A 47 -7.35 3.28 8.04
CA VAL A 47 -6.90 4.56 7.46
C VAL A 47 -7.34 4.72 6.00
N VAL A 48 -7.28 3.64 5.21
CA VAL A 48 -7.77 3.65 3.83
C VAL A 48 -9.29 3.89 3.79
N ASP A 49 -10.05 3.17 4.61
CA ASP A 49 -11.52 3.30 4.66
C ASP A 49 -11.96 4.69 5.16
N ALA A 50 -11.17 5.31 6.04
CA ALA A 50 -11.44 6.64 6.59
C ALA A 50 -11.07 7.79 5.63
N TYR A 51 -10.44 7.51 4.49
CA TYR A 51 -10.00 8.54 3.55
C TYR A 51 -11.20 9.25 2.90
N PRO A 52 -11.40 10.57 3.13
CA PRO A 52 -12.48 11.30 2.50
C PRO A 52 -12.12 11.60 1.03
N PRO A 53 -12.92 11.16 0.03
CA PRO A 53 -12.67 11.47 -1.36
C PRO A 53 -12.96 12.95 -1.68
N GLY A 54 -12.37 13.46 -2.76
CA GLY A 54 -12.62 14.81 -3.26
C GLY A 54 -11.74 15.91 -2.64
N GLN A 55 -10.67 15.56 -1.94
CA GLN A 55 -9.59 16.46 -1.56
C GLN A 55 -9.06 17.29 -2.74
N ARG A 56 -9.50 18.55 -2.77
CA ARG A 56 -9.12 19.57 -3.78
C ARG A 56 -9.54 19.18 -5.22
N GLY A 57 -10.53 18.30 -5.37
CA GLY A 57 -11.06 17.87 -6.67
C GLY A 57 -10.09 17.05 -7.51
N ILE A 58 -9.15 16.34 -6.87
CA ILE A 58 -8.11 15.53 -7.56
C ILE A 58 -8.49 14.06 -7.52
N ASP A 59 -8.79 13.58 -6.33
CA ASP A 59 -9.03 12.22 -5.83
C ASP A 59 -10.53 11.89 -5.74
N GLY A 60 -11.34 12.40 -6.67
CA GLY A 60 -12.80 12.31 -6.52
C GLY A 60 -13.38 10.89 -6.53
N GLY A 61 -12.61 9.88 -6.96
CA GLY A 61 -12.99 8.46 -6.85
C GLY A 61 -12.47 7.79 -5.57
N GLY A 62 -11.55 8.43 -4.84
CA GLY A 62 -11.04 7.96 -3.55
C GLY A 62 -10.25 6.67 -3.65
N PHE A 63 -10.21 5.94 -2.52
CA PHE A 63 -9.68 4.59 -2.45
C PHE A 63 -10.81 3.56 -2.48
N GLU A 64 -10.58 2.47 -3.20
CA GLU A 64 -11.44 1.29 -3.21
C GLU A 64 -10.62 0.05 -2.86
N VAL A 65 -11.06 -0.71 -1.86
CA VAL A 65 -10.38 -1.94 -1.45
C VAL A 65 -10.74 -3.08 -2.40
N LYS A 66 -9.75 -3.63 -3.08
CA LYS A 66 -9.91 -4.75 -4.03
C LYS A 66 -9.62 -6.10 -3.40
N GLN A 67 -8.66 -6.16 -2.48
CA GLN A 67 -8.33 -7.38 -1.74
C GLN A 67 -7.76 -7.02 -0.37
N ALA A 68 -8.21 -7.71 0.68
CA ALA A 68 -7.67 -7.56 2.03
C ALA A 68 -7.51 -8.94 2.68
N ASP A 69 -6.30 -9.26 3.11
CA ASP A 69 -5.99 -10.47 3.88
C ASP A 69 -4.96 -10.12 4.94
N ALA A 70 -5.43 -9.60 6.07
CA ALA A 70 -4.58 -9.17 7.18
C ALA A 70 -3.77 -10.34 7.77
N ALA A 71 -4.32 -11.56 7.75
CA ALA A 71 -3.64 -12.76 8.24
C ALA A 71 -2.45 -13.15 7.35
N LYS A 72 -2.57 -12.99 6.03
CA LYS A 72 -1.42 -13.11 5.11
C LYS A 72 -0.56 -11.86 5.09
N GLY A 73 -1.05 -10.74 5.64
CA GLY A 73 -0.32 -9.47 5.69
C GLY A 73 -0.36 -8.71 4.37
N TYR A 74 -1.49 -8.71 3.66
CA TYR A 74 -1.66 -8.04 2.38
C TYR A 74 -2.93 -7.21 2.27
N LEU A 75 -2.80 -6.06 1.63
CA LEU A 75 -3.92 -5.19 1.25
C LEU A 75 -3.62 -4.64 -0.15
N TYR A 76 -4.61 -4.74 -1.05
CA TYR A 76 -4.59 -4.11 -2.36
C TYR A 76 -5.81 -3.20 -2.50
N VAL A 77 -5.53 -1.94 -2.85
CA VAL A 77 -6.51 -0.89 -3.07
C VAL A 77 -6.24 -0.22 -4.42
N GLN A 78 -7.30 0.27 -5.04
CA GLN A 78 -7.19 1.17 -6.19
C GLN A 78 -7.49 2.59 -5.74
N PHE A 79 -6.69 3.54 -6.18
CA PHE A 79 -6.94 4.96 -6.01
C PHE A 79 -7.28 5.58 -7.35
N GLU A 80 -8.36 6.37 -7.41
CA GLU A 80 -8.81 7.01 -8.64
C GLU A 80 -8.69 8.54 -8.57
N SER A 81 -7.87 9.08 -9.47
CA SER A 81 -7.71 10.52 -9.68
C SER A 81 -8.64 10.99 -10.80
N LEU A 82 -9.85 11.43 -10.45
CA LEU A 82 -10.83 11.94 -11.44
C LEU A 82 -10.31 13.15 -12.23
N ARG A 83 -9.32 13.89 -11.71
CA ARG A 83 -8.74 15.04 -12.42
C ARG A 83 -7.93 14.63 -13.66
N TYR A 84 -7.31 13.47 -13.63
CA TYR A 84 -6.43 13.00 -14.70
C TYR A 84 -6.83 11.65 -15.30
N GLY A 85 -7.87 11.01 -14.75
CA GLY A 85 -8.35 9.69 -15.17
C GLY A 85 -7.41 8.54 -14.84
N TYR A 86 -6.41 8.76 -13.96
CA TYR A 86 -5.48 7.72 -13.56
C TYR A 86 -6.11 6.81 -12.51
N ILE A 87 -5.86 5.51 -12.66
CA ILE A 87 -6.08 4.52 -11.61
C ILE A 87 -4.72 4.07 -11.12
N ASP A 88 -4.47 4.29 -9.83
CA ASP A 88 -3.27 3.84 -9.16
C ASP A 88 -3.56 2.55 -8.41
N ASP A 89 -2.82 1.49 -8.74
CA ASP A 89 -2.79 0.26 -7.95
C ASP A 89 -1.87 0.47 -6.76
N VAL A 90 -2.42 0.42 -5.53
CA VAL A 90 -1.67 0.56 -4.29
C VAL A 90 -1.73 -0.74 -3.48
N GLU A 91 -0.56 -1.30 -3.20
CA GLU A 91 -0.41 -2.57 -2.48
C GLU A 91 0.42 -2.37 -1.21
N PHE A 92 0.01 -3.04 -0.14
CA PHE A 92 0.70 -3.11 1.14
C PHE A 92 1.00 -4.58 1.44
N ALA A 93 2.24 -4.88 1.83
CA ALA A 93 2.65 -6.23 2.20
C ALA A 93 3.56 -6.22 3.43
N LEU A 94 3.35 -7.10 4.40
CA LEU A 94 4.31 -7.31 5.48
C LEU A 94 5.64 -7.82 4.90
N ALA A 95 6.74 -7.17 5.27
CA ALA A 95 8.08 -7.60 4.88
C ALA A 95 8.43 -8.98 5.46
N ASP A 96 7.89 -9.28 6.65
CA ASP A 96 7.92 -10.60 7.27
C ASP A 96 6.53 -10.89 7.89
N PRO A 97 5.72 -11.75 7.28
CA PRO A 97 4.39 -12.11 7.79
C PRO A 97 4.43 -12.86 9.12
N LYS A 98 5.59 -13.39 9.52
CA LYS A 98 5.79 -14.09 10.79
C LYS A 98 6.34 -13.18 11.89
N ALA A 99 6.59 -11.91 11.59
CA ALA A 99 7.07 -10.96 12.58
C ALA A 99 6.01 -10.78 13.69
N GLY A 100 6.26 -11.43 14.82
CA GLY A 100 5.64 -11.13 16.11
C GLY A 100 6.53 -10.19 16.92
N GLY A 101 5.95 -9.56 17.95
CA GLY A 101 6.74 -8.84 18.96
C GLY A 101 6.77 -7.32 18.84
N GLY A 102 5.63 -6.67 18.59
CA GLY A 102 5.52 -5.23 18.80
C GLY A 102 5.90 -4.35 17.60
N ALA A 103 6.73 -4.84 16.68
CA ALA A 103 7.30 -4.03 15.60
C ALA A 103 7.52 -4.82 14.31
N GLY A 104 7.59 -4.10 13.19
CA GLY A 104 7.80 -4.71 11.89
C GLY A 104 7.86 -3.69 10.75
N ARG A 105 7.84 -4.19 9.52
CA ARG A 105 7.90 -3.35 8.31
C ARG A 105 6.82 -3.71 7.32
N VAL A 106 6.23 -2.70 6.71
CA VAL A 106 5.29 -2.81 5.60
C VAL A 106 5.97 -2.28 4.35
N LEU A 107 5.99 -3.11 3.32
CA LEU A 107 6.37 -2.75 1.97
C LEU A 107 5.16 -2.13 1.28
N VAL A 108 5.35 -1.05 0.54
CA VAL A 108 4.28 -0.37 -0.18
C VAL A 108 4.64 -0.28 -1.65
N ARG A 109 3.68 -0.56 -2.54
CA ARG A 109 3.79 -0.26 -3.96
C ARG A 109 2.65 0.66 -4.37
N SER A 110 2.93 1.63 -5.22
CA SER A 110 1.94 2.41 -5.98
C SER A 110 2.31 2.38 -7.45
N ALA A 111 1.37 2.12 -8.35
CA ALA A 111 1.61 2.33 -9.77
C ALA A 111 0.39 2.73 -10.57
N SER A 112 0.56 3.74 -11.41
CA SER A 112 -0.48 4.22 -12.32
C SER A 112 -0.61 3.34 -13.56
N ARG A 113 -1.85 3.25 -14.07
CA ARG A 113 -2.18 2.72 -15.39
C ARG A 113 -3.17 3.62 -16.12
#